data_AF-D2U0P0-F1
#
_entry.id   AF-D2U0P0-F1
#
_cell.length_a   1.000
_cell.length_b   1.000
_cell.length_c   1.000
_cell.angle_alpha   90.00
_cell.angle_beta   90.00
_cell.angle_gamma   90.00
#
_symmetry.space_group_name_H-M   'P 1'
#
loop_
_entity.id
_entity.type
_entity.pdbx_description
1 polymer ?
#
loop_
_entity_poly.entity_id
_entity_poly.type
_entity_poly.pdbx_seq_one_letter_code
_entity_poly.pdbx_strand_id
1 'polypeptide(L)'
;MTENAIILQYIADQAAGLNDKLIAPMGSLQRYHQLELVNYIATELHKGFSPLFSPLTPDNYREIVIKSLITKFSYMENLLVKRKFICGEHFTIADAYLFTIYRWATAVNVDLSQYQHLKQYIEEKISPRKSVQEALTAEGLI
;
A
#
# COMPACT_ATOMS: atom_id res chain seq x y z
N MET A 1 -2.44 8.11 19.54
CA MET A 1 -1.38 7.56 18.66
C MET A 1 -1.56 8.17 17.27
N THR A 2 -0.51 8.73 16.69
CA THR A 2 -0.49 9.32 15.34
C THR A 2 0.46 8.52 14.45
N GLU A 3 0.53 8.86 13.15
CA GLU A 3 1.31 8.18 12.10
C GLU A 3 0.80 6.78 11.71
N ASN A 4 0.38 6.62 10.45
CA ASN A 4 -0.20 5.36 9.97
C ASN A 4 0.74 4.16 10.15
N ALA A 5 2.03 4.35 9.90
CA ALA A 5 3.04 3.29 10.09
C ALA A 5 3.13 2.79 11.54
N ILE A 6 2.87 3.67 12.52
CA ILE A 6 2.90 3.32 13.95
C ILE A 6 1.56 2.68 14.36
N ILE A 7 0.45 3.25 13.91
CA ILE A 7 -0.90 2.71 14.18
C ILE A 7 -1.04 1.28 13.65
N LEU A 8 -0.60 1.02 12.41
CA LEU A 8 -0.63 -0.30 11.80
C LEU A 8 0.19 -1.33 12.59
N GLN A 9 1.41 -0.96 13.00
CA GLN A 9 2.25 -1.82 13.83
C GLN A 9 1.59 -2.17 15.15
N TYR A 10 1.06 -1.15 15.86
CA TYR A 10 0.39 -1.37 17.14
C TYR A 10 -0.79 -2.34 17.00
N ILE A 11 -1.67 -2.12 16.01
CA ILE A 11 -2.82 -3.01 15.78
C ILE A 11 -2.34 -4.44 15.49
N ALA A 12 -1.34 -4.61 14.62
CA ALA A 12 -0.81 -5.93 14.26
C ALA A 12 -0.14 -6.64 15.45
N ASP A 13 0.57 -5.91 16.30
CA ASP A 13 1.18 -6.47 17.52
C ASP A 13 0.13 -6.84 18.58
N GLN A 14 -0.98 -6.10 18.70
CA GLN A 14 -2.10 -6.50 19.57
C GLN A 14 -2.83 -7.75 19.07
N ALA A 15 -2.85 -7.96 17.75
CA ALA A 15 -3.44 -9.16 17.13
C ALA A 15 -2.51 -10.38 17.15
N ALA A 16 -1.24 -10.22 17.54
CA ALA A 16 -0.23 -11.28 17.58
C ALA A 16 -0.61 -12.35 18.64
N GLY A 17 -1.40 -13.32 18.20
CA GLY A 17 -2.04 -14.34 19.05
C GLY A 17 -3.32 -14.92 18.44
N LEU A 18 -3.93 -14.21 17.47
CA LEU A 18 -5.18 -14.59 16.81
C LEU A 18 -4.99 -15.33 15.47
N ASN A 19 -3.85 -16.01 15.28
CA ASN A 19 -3.42 -16.64 14.00
C ASN A 19 -3.14 -15.66 12.83
N ASP A 20 -3.20 -14.36 13.05
CA ASP A 20 -3.00 -13.36 12.02
C ASP A 20 -1.52 -12.93 11.93
N LYS A 21 -0.81 -13.43 10.91
CA LYS A 21 0.60 -13.12 10.62
C LYS A 21 0.78 -11.74 9.97
N LEU A 22 0.15 -10.69 10.53
CA LEU A 22 0.11 -9.34 9.95
C LEU A 22 1.44 -8.60 10.05
N ILE A 23 2.27 -8.98 11.00
CA ILE A 23 3.62 -8.47 11.19
C ILE A 23 4.49 -9.57 11.81
N ALA A 24 5.77 -9.60 11.45
CA ALA A 24 6.72 -10.57 11.96
C ALA A 24 7.16 -10.22 13.40
N PRO A 25 7.68 -11.21 14.16
CA PRO A 25 8.11 -10.99 15.54
C PRO A 25 9.14 -9.88 15.67
N MET A 26 9.10 -9.17 16.80
CA MET A 26 10.08 -8.15 17.15
C MET A 26 11.51 -8.72 17.08
N GLY A 27 12.43 -7.94 16.52
CA GLY A 27 13.84 -8.34 16.36
C GLY A 27 14.13 -9.27 15.18
N SER A 28 13.13 -9.80 14.48
CA SER A 28 13.35 -10.63 13.30
C SER A 28 13.74 -9.81 12.07
N LEU A 29 14.62 -10.34 11.22
CA LEU A 29 14.99 -9.70 9.94
C LEU A 29 13.77 -9.49 9.04
N GLN A 30 12.83 -10.45 9.05
CA GLN A 30 11.58 -10.35 8.30
C GLN A 30 10.76 -9.12 8.72
N ARG A 31 10.72 -8.77 10.01
CA ARG A 31 10.02 -7.57 10.48
C ARG A 31 10.66 -6.32 9.91
N TYR A 32 11.98 -6.23 9.89
CA TYR A 32 12.66 -5.06 9.31
C TYR A 32 12.37 -4.90 7.82
N HIS A 33 12.28 -5.98 7.04
CA HIS A 33 11.84 -5.90 5.63
C HIS A 33 10.36 -5.51 5.47
N GLN A 34 9.48 -5.89 6.41
CA GLN A 34 8.11 -5.39 6.41
C GLN A 34 8.07 -3.89 6.71
N LEU A 35 8.83 -3.43 7.71
CA LEU A 35 8.90 -2.02 8.09
C LEU A 35 9.56 -1.16 7.01
N GLU A 36 10.55 -1.72 6.30
CA GLU A 36 11.14 -1.12 5.10
C GLU A 36 10.06 -0.79 4.07
N LEU A 37 9.20 -1.75 3.73
CA LEU A 37 8.13 -1.55 2.76
C LEU A 37 7.01 -0.64 3.29
N VAL A 38 6.64 -0.74 4.56
CA VAL A 38 5.70 0.22 5.19
C VAL A 38 6.24 1.64 5.10
N ASN A 39 7.52 1.84 5.38
CA ASN A 39 8.17 3.14 5.28
C ASN A 39 8.22 3.63 3.82
N TYR A 40 8.58 2.75 2.87
CA TYR A 40 8.57 3.08 1.45
C TYR A 40 7.17 3.54 0.99
N ILE A 41 6.11 2.83 1.38
CA ILE A 41 4.73 3.21 1.05
C ILE A 41 4.40 4.58 1.68
N ALA A 42 4.84 4.86 2.90
CA ALA A 42 4.62 6.14 3.57
C ALA A 42 5.36 7.29 2.87
N THR A 43 6.65 7.16 2.62
CA THR A 43 7.50 8.28 2.17
C THR A 43 7.53 8.42 0.66
N GLU A 44 7.53 7.32 -0.08
CA GLU A 44 7.69 7.36 -1.53
C GLU A 44 6.34 7.42 -2.24
N LEU A 45 5.38 6.60 -1.82
CA LEU A 45 4.08 6.53 -2.47
C LEU A 45 3.10 7.55 -1.88
N HIS A 46 2.70 7.42 -0.61
CA HIS A 46 1.71 8.30 0.02
C HIS A 46 2.11 9.78 -0.11
N LYS A 47 3.31 10.17 0.32
CA LYS A 47 3.75 11.57 0.15
C LYS A 47 3.94 11.97 -1.31
N GLY A 48 4.25 11.02 -2.20
CA GLY A 48 4.26 11.22 -3.65
C GLY A 48 2.90 11.66 -4.22
N PHE A 49 1.79 11.27 -3.60
CA PHE A 49 0.46 11.74 -3.99
C PHE A 49 0.09 13.13 -3.44
N SER A 50 0.78 13.64 -2.42
CA SER A 50 0.39 14.91 -1.77
C SER A 50 0.23 16.09 -2.74
N PRO A 51 1.12 16.30 -3.73
CA PRO A 51 0.92 17.36 -4.73
C PRO A 51 -0.31 17.12 -5.62
N LEU A 52 -0.70 15.88 -5.89
CA LEU A 52 -1.83 15.60 -6.78
C LEU A 52 -3.19 15.90 -6.14
N PHE A 53 -3.24 15.99 -4.81
CA PHE A 53 -4.42 16.36 -4.03
C PHE A 53 -4.46 17.82 -3.60
N SER A 54 -3.35 18.56 -3.76
CA SER A 54 -3.29 19.97 -3.37
C SER A 54 -3.81 20.85 -4.51
N PRO A 55 -4.80 21.73 -4.26
CA PRO A 55 -5.27 22.69 -5.26
C PRO A 55 -4.24 23.79 -5.56
N LEU A 56 -3.16 23.88 -4.75
CA LEU A 56 -2.08 24.84 -4.94
C LEU A 56 -0.95 24.32 -5.84
N THR A 57 -1.03 23.05 -6.27
CA THR A 57 -0.01 22.46 -7.12
C THR A 57 -0.11 23.01 -8.54
N PRO A 58 0.97 23.59 -9.10
CA PRO A 58 0.97 24.06 -10.48
C PRO A 58 0.72 22.93 -11.48
N ASP A 59 -0.07 23.19 -12.53
CA ASP A 59 -0.44 22.19 -13.54
C ASP A 59 0.79 21.56 -14.22
N ASN A 60 1.80 22.38 -14.53
CA ASN A 60 3.05 21.91 -15.13
C ASN A 60 3.88 20.99 -14.21
N TYR A 61 3.68 21.07 -12.89
CA TYR A 61 4.32 20.19 -11.93
C TYR A 61 3.58 18.85 -11.78
N ARG A 62 2.26 18.85 -12.04
CA ARG A 62 1.42 17.65 -11.93
C ARG A 62 1.96 16.48 -12.77
N GLU A 63 2.33 16.73 -14.02
CA GLU A 63 2.87 15.69 -14.91
C GLU A 63 4.18 15.08 -14.39
N ILE A 64 5.04 15.90 -13.78
CA ILE A 64 6.32 15.46 -13.20
C ILE A 64 6.05 14.51 -12.02
N VAL A 65 5.08 14.85 -11.18
CA VAL A 65 4.66 14.03 -10.03
C VAL A 65 4.08 12.69 -10.50
N ILE A 66 3.22 12.70 -11.53
CA ILE A 66 2.65 11.47 -12.11
C ILE A 66 3.76 10.56 -12.64
N LYS A 67 4.71 11.09 -13.42
CA LYS A 67 5.86 10.32 -13.93
C LYS A 67 6.69 9.72 -12.80
N SER A 68 6.94 10.49 -11.73
CA SER A 68 7.64 10.00 -10.54
C SER A 68 6.90 8.87 -9.84
N LEU A 69 5.57 9.00 -9.66
CA LEU A 69 4.74 7.95 -9.04
C LEU A 69 4.76 6.67 -9.87
N ILE A 70 4.65 6.77 -11.20
CA ILE A 70 4.75 5.62 -12.10
C ILE A 70 6.06 4.87 -11.84
N THR A 71 7.20 5.56 -11.83
CA THR A 71 8.50 4.93 -11.52
C THR A 71 8.51 4.24 -10.16
N LYS A 72 7.90 4.84 -9.13
CA LYS A 72 7.84 4.24 -7.78
C LYS A 72 6.94 3.00 -7.73
N PHE A 73 5.82 3.00 -8.44
CA PHE A 73 4.97 1.81 -8.56
C PHE A 73 5.67 0.67 -9.33
N SER A 74 6.60 0.97 -10.26
CA SER A 74 7.39 -0.07 -10.91
C SER A 74 8.22 -0.91 -9.93
N TYR A 75 8.64 -0.32 -8.80
CA TYR A 75 9.31 -1.09 -7.75
C TYR A 75 8.36 -2.09 -7.08
N MET A 76 7.11 -1.68 -6.78
CA MET A 76 6.09 -2.59 -6.24
C MET A 76 5.71 -3.71 -7.21
N GLU A 77 5.54 -3.37 -8.50
CA GLU A 77 5.31 -4.34 -9.58
C GLU A 77 6.39 -5.43 -9.59
N ASN A 78 7.66 -5.02 -9.57
CA ASN A 78 8.80 -5.94 -9.63
C ASN A 78 8.88 -6.90 -8.42
N LEU A 79 8.44 -6.45 -7.24
CA LEU A 79 8.37 -7.32 -6.06
C LEU A 79 7.32 -8.42 -6.24
N LEU A 80 6.19 -8.11 -6.87
CA LEU A 80 5.06 -9.02 -7.07
C LEU A 80 5.27 -10.05 -8.18
N VAL A 81 6.31 -9.91 -9.01
CA VAL A 81 6.72 -10.94 -9.99
C VAL A 81 7.00 -12.29 -9.32
N LYS A 82 7.56 -12.26 -8.10
CA LYS A 82 8.01 -13.47 -7.37
C LYS A 82 7.31 -13.68 -6.04
N ARG A 83 6.44 -12.76 -5.62
CA ARG A 83 5.82 -12.78 -4.29
C ARG A 83 4.31 -12.77 -4.41
N LYS A 84 3.65 -13.53 -3.54
CA LYS A 84 2.19 -13.59 -3.46
C LYS A 84 1.59 -12.32 -2.84
N PHE A 85 2.29 -11.71 -1.89
CA PHE A 85 2.01 -10.47 -1.19
C PHE A 85 3.26 -9.59 -1.17
N ILE A 86 3.15 -8.29 -0.89
CA ILE A 86 4.28 -7.37 -1.07
C ILE A 86 5.49 -7.73 -0.19
N CYS A 87 5.23 -8.32 0.98
CA CYS A 87 6.23 -8.81 1.93
C CYS A 87 6.53 -10.32 1.85
N GLY A 88 5.97 -11.07 0.89
CA GLY A 88 6.24 -12.51 0.72
C GLY A 88 4.98 -13.36 0.56
N GLU A 89 4.82 -14.38 1.40
CA GLU A 89 3.77 -15.42 1.25
C GLU A 89 2.44 -15.11 1.94
N HIS A 90 2.44 -14.15 2.87
CA HIS A 90 1.30 -13.84 3.71
C HIS A 90 0.95 -12.36 3.64
N PHE A 91 -0.34 -12.07 3.82
CA PHE A 91 -0.84 -10.71 3.95
C PHE A 91 -0.31 -10.06 5.23
N THR A 92 0.12 -8.80 5.11
CA THR A 92 0.72 -8.01 6.17
C THR A 92 0.13 -6.59 6.21
N ILE A 93 0.54 -5.81 7.20
CA ILE A 93 0.19 -4.38 7.26
C ILE A 93 0.65 -3.57 6.03
N ALA A 94 1.73 -3.99 5.35
CA ALA A 94 2.21 -3.31 4.15
C ALA A 94 1.21 -3.48 2.99
N ASP A 95 0.58 -4.65 2.90
CA ASP A 95 -0.42 -4.96 1.87
C ASP A 95 -1.68 -4.10 2.04
N ALA A 96 -2.15 -3.95 3.29
CA ALA A 96 -3.27 -3.06 3.62
C ALA A 96 -3.00 -1.60 3.25
N TYR A 97 -1.78 -1.12 3.55
CA TYR A 97 -1.40 0.24 3.25
C TYR A 97 -1.26 0.47 1.74
N LEU A 98 -0.58 -0.44 1.04
CA LEU A 98 -0.41 -0.36 -0.42
C LEU A 98 -1.76 -0.37 -1.14
N PHE A 99 -2.73 -1.17 -0.70
CA PHE A 99 -4.07 -1.18 -1.28
C PHE A 99 -4.76 0.18 -1.21
N THR A 100 -4.67 0.86 -0.08
CA THR A 100 -5.23 2.21 0.10
C THR A 100 -4.58 3.19 -0.87
N ILE A 101 -3.25 3.18 -0.97
CA ILE A 101 -2.50 4.08 -1.84
C ILE A 101 -2.72 3.75 -3.33
N TYR A 102 -2.86 2.48 -3.69
CA TYR A 102 -3.20 2.07 -5.06
C TYR A 102 -4.53 2.66 -5.51
N ARG A 103 -5.55 2.66 -4.64
CA ARG A 103 -6.88 3.23 -4.97
C ARG A 103 -6.84 4.72 -5.24
N TRP A 104 -5.90 5.46 -4.66
CA TRP A 104 -5.71 6.88 -4.96
C TRP A 104 -5.25 7.12 -6.39
N ALA A 105 -4.51 6.19 -7.00
CA ALA A 105 -4.10 6.30 -8.39
C ALA A 105 -5.31 6.46 -9.32
N THR A 106 -6.37 5.66 -9.10
CA THR A 106 -7.64 5.79 -9.81
C THR A 106 -8.30 7.14 -9.54
N ALA A 107 -8.36 7.58 -8.28
CA ALA A 107 -9.04 8.83 -7.91
C ALA A 107 -8.39 10.08 -8.53
N VAL A 108 -7.09 10.04 -8.84
CA VAL A 108 -6.35 11.17 -9.41
C VAL A 108 -5.85 10.95 -10.84
N ASN A 109 -6.39 9.93 -11.52
CA ASN A 109 -6.08 9.59 -12.91
C ASN A 109 -4.59 9.29 -13.19
N VAL A 110 -3.92 8.61 -12.25
CA VAL A 110 -2.60 8.00 -12.50
C VAL A 110 -2.82 6.64 -13.14
N ASP A 111 -2.41 6.50 -14.39
CA ASP A 111 -2.54 5.23 -15.12
C ASP A 111 -1.47 4.22 -14.67
N LEU A 112 -1.93 3.13 -14.03
CA LEU A 112 -1.13 1.99 -13.62
C LEU A 112 -1.43 0.73 -14.43
N SER A 113 -2.16 0.85 -15.54
CA SER A 113 -2.61 -0.30 -16.37
C SER A 113 -1.47 -1.15 -16.90
N GLN A 114 -0.27 -0.60 -17.07
CA GLN A 114 0.93 -1.35 -17.46
C GLN A 114 1.46 -2.31 -16.38
N TYR A 115 1.08 -2.13 -15.11
CA TYR A 115 1.54 -2.93 -13.97
C TYR A 115 0.56 -4.07 -13.69
N GLN A 116 0.71 -5.15 -14.47
CA GLN A 116 -0.21 -6.29 -14.47
C GLN A 116 -0.12 -7.10 -13.17
N HIS A 117 1.07 -7.29 -12.61
CA HIS A 117 1.22 -8.04 -11.36
C HIS A 117 0.57 -7.29 -10.20
N LEU A 118 0.73 -5.97 -10.15
CA LEU A 118 0.11 -5.10 -9.16
C LEU A 118 -1.42 -5.12 -9.29
N LYS A 119 -1.95 -4.98 -10.51
CA LYS A 119 -3.38 -5.08 -10.78
C LYS A 119 -3.95 -6.42 -10.32
N GLN A 120 -3.34 -7.52 -10.74
CA GLN A 120 -3.76 -8.88 -10.37
C GLN A 120 -3.71 -9.10 -8.86
N TYR A 121 -2.64 -8.65 -8.20
CA TYR A 121 -2.49 -8.71 -6.75
C TYR A 121 -3.62 -7.98 -6.03
N ILE A 122 -3.95 -6.75 -6.44
CA ILE A 122 -5.03 -5.95 -5.86
C ILE A 122 -6.38 -6.64 -6.07
N GLU A 123 -6.70 -7.01 -7.31
CA GLU A 123 -8.02 -7.54 -7.70
C GLU A 123 -8.28 -8.94 -7.15
N GLU A 124 -7.28 -9.83 -7.16
CA GLU A 124 -7.50 -11.22 -6.79
C GLU A 124 -7.17 -11.53 -5.32
N LYS A 125 -6.23 -10.80 -4.70
CA LYS A 125 -5.69 -11.17 -3.38
C LYS A 125 -6.14 -10.23 -2.28
N ILE A 126 -6.26 -8.93 -2.57
CA ILE A 126 -6.55 -7.93 -1.53
C ILE A 126 -8.01 -7.52 -1.52
N SER A 127 -8.53 -7.06 -2.66
CA SER A 127 -9.91 -6.59 -2.79
C SER A 127 -10.95 -7.59 -2.25
N PRO A 128 -10.93 -8.90 -2.58
CA PRO A 128 -11.98 -9.82 -2.17
C PRO A 128 -11.92 -10.25 -0.70
N ARG A 129 -10.94 -9.77 0.09
CA ARG A 129 -10.84 -10.12 1.51
C ARG A 129 -12.05 -9.56 2.26
N LYS A 130 -12.70 -10.39 3.08
CA LYS A 130 -13.89 -10.00 3.86
C LYS A 130 -13.69 -8.69 4.64
N SER A 131 -12.58 -8.55 5.38
CA SER A 131 -12.30 -7.34 6.15
C SER A 131 -12.04 -6.10 5.28
N VAL A 132 -11.52 -6.27 4.06
CA VAL A 132 -11.36 -5.17 3.09
C VAL A 132 -12.72 -4.73 2.58
N GLN A 133 -13.59 -5.68 2.20
CA GLN A 133 -14.95 -5.37 1.75
C GLN A 133 -15.79 -4.69 2.85
N GLU A 134 -15.69 -5.17 4.09
CA GLU A 134 -16.36 -4.56 5.24
C GLU A 134 -15.88 -3.12 5.48
N ALA A 135 -14.57 -2.87 5.40
CA ALA A 135 -14.02 -1.52 5.53
C ALA A 135 -14.49 -0.59 4.40
N LEU A 136 -14.45 -1.06 3.14
CA LEU A 136 -14.92 -0.28 1.99
C LEU A 136 -16.42 0.07 2.09
N THR A 137 -17.24 -0.89 2.56
CA THR A 137 -18.69 -0.67 2.78
C THR A 137 -18.92 0.35 3.89
N ALA A 138 -18.20 0.21 5.01
CA ALA A 138 -18.31 1.13 6.15
C ALA A 138 -17.89 2.58 5.79
N GLU A 139 -16.97 2.73 4.84
CA GLU A 139 -16.54 4.03 4.31
C GLU A 139 -17.42 4.53 3.12
N GLY A 140 -18.43 3.77 2.70
CA GLY A 140 -19.34 4.15 1.60
C GLY A 140 -18.68 4.15 0.22
N LEU A 141 -17.65 3.33 0.02
CA LEU A 141 -16.87 3.25 -1.21
C LEU A 141 -17.32 2.12 -2.15
N ILE A 142 -18.12 1.18 -1.64
CA ILE A 142 -18.85 0.13 -2.37
C ILE A 142 -20.22 -0.10 -1.72
#